data_AF-A0A151BZC3-F1
#
_entry.id   AF-A0A151BZC3-F1
#
_cell.length_a   1.000
_cell.length_b   1.000
_cell.length_c   1.000
_cell.angle_alpha   90.00
_cell.angle_beta   90.00
_cell.angle_gamma   90.00
#
_symmetry.space_group_name_H-M   'P 1'
#
loop_
_entity.id
_entity.type
_entity.pdbx_description
1 polymer ?
#
loop_
_entity_poly.entity_id
_entity_poly.type
_entity_poly.pdbx_seq_one_letter_code
_entity_poly.pdbx_strand_id
1 'polypeptide(L)' 'MNPSWWVPTMLGLMVLGLIWLVVFYLSGAKYPVPNIGTWNLAIGFVLLMSGFAMTTRWK' A
#
# COMPACT_ATOMS: atom_id res chain seq x y z
N MET A 1 6.54 23.01 -17.08
CA MET A 1 5.63 21.87 -17.29
C MET A 1 5.87 20.88 -16.16
N ASN A 2 5.07 20.95 -15.09
CA ASN A 2 5.17 20.02 -13.97
C ASN A 2 4.90 18.60 -14.49
N PRO A 3 5.78 17.62 -14.25
CA PRO A 3 5.57 16.26 -14.72
C PRO A 3 4.35 15.69 -14.02
N SER A 4 3.26 15.54 -14.78
CA SER A 4 1.97 15.00 -14.34
C SER A 4 2.09 13.59 -13.72
N TRP A 5 3.23 12.91 -13.88
CA TRP A 5 3.51 11.57 -13.35
C TRP A 5 3.69 11.49 -11.83
N TRP A 6 3.95 12.60 -11.14
CA TRP A 6 4.07 12.59 -9.67
C TRP A 6 2.75 12.26 -8.97
N VAL A 7 1.66 12.85 -9.44
CA VAL A 7 0.30 12.68 -8.91
C VAL A 7 -0.22 11.23 -9.01
N PRO A 8 -0.17 10.55 -10.17
CA PRO A 8 -0.62 9.17 -10.31
C PRO A 8 0.27 8.16 -9.57
N THR A 9 1.57 8.45 -9.37
CA THR A 9 2.43 7.54 -8.59
C THR A 9 2.07 7.60 -7.11
N MET A 10 1.75 8.79 -6.59
CA MET A 10 1.27 8.96 -5.22
C MET A 10 -0.10 8.32 -4.99
N LEU A 11 -1.03 8.54 -5.92
CA LEU A 11 -2.35 7.88 -5.90
C LEU A 11 -2.23 6.36 -6.04
N GLY A 12 -1.37 5.88 -6.94
CA GLY A 12 -1.10 4.46 -7.15
C GLY A 12 -0.63 3.78 -5.88
N LEU A 13 0.31 4.37 -5.15
CA LEU A 13 0.81 3.84 -3.87
C LEU A 13 -0.24 3.88 -2.75
N MET A 14 -1.05 4.94 -2.65
CA MET A 14 -2.16 4.98 -1.69
C MET A 14 -3.21 3.90 -1.97
N VAL A 15 -3.60 3.74 -3.23
CA VAL A 15 -4.57 2.73 -3.65
C VAL A 15 -4.01 1.32 -3.46
N LEU A 16 -2.72 1.09 -3.75
CA LEU A 16 -2.05 -0.19 -3.50
C LEU A 16 -2.07 -0.58 -2.02
N GLY A 17 -1.74 0.34 -1.12
CA GLY A 17 -1.78 0.08 0.33
C GLY A 17 -3.20 -0.21 0.82
N LEU A 18 -4.19 0.51 0.30
CA LEU A 18 -5.61 0.28 0.62
C LEU A 18 -6.08 -1.09 0.12
N ILE A 19 -5.79 -1.43 -1.14
CA ILE A 19 -6.14 -2.73 -1.73
C ILE A 19 -5.52 -3.86 -0.93
N TRP A 20 -4.26 -3.74 -0.50
CA TRP A 20 -3.59 -4.78 0.28
C TRP A 20 -4.32 -5.06 1.60
N LEU A 21 -4.65 -4.01 2.36
CA LEU A 21 -5.40 -4.16 3.61
C LEU A 21 -6.81 -4.69 3.37
N VAL A 22 -7.51 -4.20 2.35
CA VAL A 22 -8.84 -4.66 1.98
C VAL A 22 -8.81 -6.16 1.67
N VAL A 23 -7.87 -6.63 0.85
CA VAL A 23 -7.71 -8.06 0.52
C VAL A 23 -7.36 -8.88 1.77
N PHE A 24 -6.46 -8.39 2.62
CA PHE A 24 -6.09 -9.07 3.87
C PHE A 24 -7.26 -9.24 4.83
N TYR A 25 -8.06 -8.19 5.03
CA TYR A 25 -9.23 -8.22 5.89
C TYR A 25 -10.38 -9.04 5.28
N LEU A 26 -10.71 -8.85 4.00
CA LEU A 26 -11.75 -9.64 3.32
C LEU A 26 -11.43 -11.14 3.32
N SER A 27 -10.15 -11.48 3.25
CA SER A 27 -9.71 -12.86 3.25
C SER A 27 -9.71 -13.52 4.64
N GLY A 28 -9.95 -12.77 5.72
CA GLY A 28 -9.80 -13.32 7.07
C GLY A 28 -8.37 -13.76 7.37
N ALA A 29 -7.38 -12.93 7.00
CA ALA A 29 -5.95 -13.15 7.21
C ALA A 29 -5.32 -14.33 6.44
N LYS A 30 -5.94 -14.78 5.33
CA LYS A 30 -5.41 -15.86 4.46
C LYS A 30 -4.81 -15.41 3.13
N TYR A 31 -5.12 -14.23 2.61
CA TYR A 31 -4.65 -13.68 1.34
C TYR A 31 -4.15 -12.25 1.59
N PRO A 32 -3.26 -11.66 0.75
CA PRO A 32 -2.84 -12.07 -0.60
C PRO A 32 -1.87 -13.25 -0.67
N VAL A 33 -1.04 -13.49 0.37
CA VAL A 33 -0.15 -14.66 0.41
C VAL A 33 -0.63 -15.66 1.47
N PRO A 34 -1.16 -16.82 1.06
CA PRO A 34 -1.53 -17.88 1.98
C PRO A 34 -0.29 -18.44 2.69
N ASN A 35 -0.47 -18.86 3.95
CA ASN A 35 0.56 -19.46 4.81
C ASN A 35 1.59 -18.51 5.46
N ILE A 36 1.47 -17.20 5.22
CA ILE A 36 2.36 -16.16 5.81
C ILE A 36 1.82 -15.61 7.14
N GLY A 37 0.53 -15.80 7.45
CA GLY A 37 -0.08 -15.37 8.71
C GLY A 37 0.06 -13.86 8.96
N THR A 38 0.55 -13.48 10.14
CA THR A 38 0.69 -12.08 10.60
C THR A 38 1.61 -11.23 9.73
N TRP A 39 2.52 -11.84 8.97
CA TRP A 39 3.43 -11.12 8.07
C TRP A 39 2.71 -10.38 6.94
N ASN A 40 1.52 -10.82 6.52
CA ASN A 40 0.70 -10.09 5.55
C ASN A 40 0.28 -8.70 6.09
N LEU A 41 0.04 -8.61 7.40
CA LEU A 41 -0.32 -7.37 8.09
C LEU A 41 0.88 -6.43 8.16
N ALA A 42 2.07 -6.97 8.43
CA ALA A 42 3.32 -6.21 8.38
C ALA A 42 3.60 -5.64 6.97
N ILE A 43 3.35 -6.41 5.90
CA ILE A 43 3.49 -5.93 4.52
C ILE A 43 2.48 -4.82 4.21
N GLY A 44 1.22 -4.98 4.63
CA GLY A 44 0.21 -3.92 4.51
C GLY A 44 0.61 -2.63 5.25
N PHE A 45 1.23 -2.78 6.42
CA PHE A 45 1.74 -1.66 7.22
C PHE A 45 2.92 -0.94 6.54
N VAL A 46 3.87 -1.70 6.00
CA VAL A 46 5.00 -1.15 5.22
C VAL A 46 4.50 -0.47 3.95
N LEU A 47 3.50 -1.04 3.27
CA LEU A 47 2.86 -0.42 2.11
C LEU A 47 2.23 0.94 2.46
N LEU A 48 1.46 1.01 3.55
CA LEU A 48 0.93 2.28 4.05
C LEU A 48 2.03 3.27 4.42
N MET A 49 3.08 2.83 5.13
CA MET A 49 4.23 3.68 5.45
C MET A 49 4.94 4.20 4.19
N SER A 50 5.08 3.38 3.15
CA SER A 50 5.67 3.80 1.88
C SER A 50 4.78 4.77 1.10
N GLY A 51 3.45 4.62 1.16
CA GLY A 51 2.51 5.62 0.66
C GLY A 51 2.67 6.97 1.37
N PHE A 52 2.83 6.96 2.70
CA PHE A 52 3.10 8.15 3.51
C PHE A 52 4.52 8.74 3.28
N ALA A 53 5.51 7.89 3.03
CA ALA A 53 6.86 8.33 2.69
C ALA A 53 6.88 9.06 1.34
N MET A 54 6.01 8.67 0.41
CA MET A 54 5.87 9.38 -0.86
C MET A 54 5.14 10.73 -0.69
N THR A 55 4.13 10.81 0.18
CA THR A 55 3.43 12.08 0.50
C THR A 55 4.26 13.04 1.34
N THR A 56 5.38 12.61 1.91
CA THR A 56 6.35 13.49 2.59
C THR A 56 7.47 13.95 1.66
N ARG A 57 7.63 13.31 0.50
CA ARG A 57 8.69 13.63 -0.46
C ARG A 57 8.28 14.70 -1.48
N TRP A 58 7.30 15.55 -1.16
CA TRP A 58 6.95 16.70 -2.00
C TRP A 58 8.06 17.76 -1.93
N LYS A 59 8.97 17.74 -2.90
CA LYS A 59 9.78 18.89 -3.29
C LYS A 59 9.57 19.18 -4.76
#